data_AF-A0AAU3YKK9-F1
#
_entry.id   AF-A0AAU3YKK9-F1
#
_cell.length_a   1.000
_cell.length_b   1.000
_cell.length_c   1.000
_cell.angle_alpha   90.00
_cell.angle_beta   90.00
_cell.angle_gamma   90.00
#
_symmetry.space_group_name_H-M   'P 1'
#
loop_
_entity.id
_entity.type
_entity.pdbx_description
1 polymer ?
#
loop_
_entity_poly.entity_id
_entity_poly.type
_entity_poly.pdbx_seq_one_letter_code
_entity_poly.pdbx_strand_id
1 'polypeptide(L)' 'MRSPHMLWAAVPVLAFLSTPFLPFVNGPHLWFGIPSVLAWCLLWTVGTTVALAAVDRLVFAGRPEEEDEVAAA' A
#
# COMPACT_ATOMS: atom_id res chain seq x y z
N MET A 1 15.96 -10.90 13.33
CA MET A 1 14.65 -11.24 12.72
C MET A 1 13.91 -9.93 12.41
N ARG A 2 14.20 -9.30 11.27
CA ARG A 2 13.40 -8.15 10.79
C ARG A 2 12.97 -8.50 9.38
N SER A 3 11.78 -9.08 9.29
CA SER A 3 11.10 -9.41 8.05
C SER A 3 10.87 -8.16 7.19
N PRO A 4 11.57 -7.82 6.08
CA PRO A 4 11.16 -6.70 5.22
C PRO A 4 9.67 -6.72 4.81
N HIS A 5 9.02 -7.89 4.82
CA HIS A 5 7.57 -8.01 4.59
C HIS A 5 6.70 -7.24 5.60
N MET A 6 7.14 -7.13 6.86
CA MET A 6 6.35 -6.46 7.90
C MET A 6 6.31 -4.95 7.69
N LEU A 7 7.35 -4.39 7.05
CA LEU A 7 7.42 -2.97 6.74
C LEU A 7 6.43 -2.58 5.64
N TRP A 8 6.28 -3.41 4.61
CA TRP A 8 5.32 -3.16 3.52
C TRP A 8 3.87 -3.34 3.96
N ALA A 9 3.60 -4.31 4.84
CA ALA A 9 2.27 -4.49 5.44
C ALA A 9 1.84 -3.33 6.37
N ALA A 10 2.78 -2.49 6.81
CA ALA A 10 2.47 -1.34 7.67
C ALA A 10 1.73 -0.22 6.92
N VAL A 11 1.86 -0.12 5.59
CA VAL A 11 1.28 0.99 4.80
C VAL A 11 -0.24 1.10 4.93
N PRO A 12 -1.06 0.05 4.70
CA PRO A 12 -2.51 0.13 4.89
C PRO A 12 -2.92 0.36 6.36
N VAL A 13 -2.15 -0.17 7.32
CA VAL A 13 -2.41 0.05 8.76
C VAL A 13 -2.20 1.51 9.12
N LEU A 14 -1.12 2.12 8.63
CA LEU A 14 -0.83 3.54 8.82
C LEU A 14 -1.88 4.42 8.14
N ALA A 15 -2.32 4.05 6.92
CA ALA A 15 -3.41 4.74 6.24
C ALA A 15 -4.66 4.80 7.13
N PHE A 16 -5.07 3.65 7.67
CA PHE A 16 -6.24 3.56 8.55
C PHE A 16 -6.07 4.40 9.83
N LEU A 17 -4.95 4.23 10.54
CA LEU A 17 -4.67 4.95 11.78
C LEU A 17 -4.49 6.47 11.56
N SER A 18 -4.10 6.89 10.36
CA SER A 18 -3.94 8.31 10.04
C SER A 18 -5.27 9.03 9.85
N THR A 19 -6.34 8.32 9.46
CA THR A 19 -7.67 8.88 9.13
C THR A 19 -8.16 9.97 10.08
N PRO A 20 -8.20 9.79 11.43
CA PRO A 20 -8.68 10.82 12.34
C PRO A 20 -7.82 12.09 12.39
N PHE A 21 -6.57 12.01 11.94
CA PHE A 21 -5.63 13.14 11.92
C PHE A 21 -5.62 13.87 10.57
N LEU A 22 -6.41 13.42 9.59
CA LEU A 22 -6.43 14.01 8.27
C LEU A 22 -7.25 15.31 8.25
N PRO A 23 -6.84 16.32 7.45
CA PRO A 23 -7.45 17.64 7.45
C PRO A 23 -8.95 17.60 7.15
N PHE A 24 -9.41 16.70 6.27
CA PHE A 24 -10.83 16.61 5.90
C PHE A 24 -11.77 16.21 7.05
N VAL A 25 -11.25 15.70 8.18
CA VAL A 25 -12.05 15.41 9.38
C VAL A 25 -12.41 16.69 10.13
N ASN A 26 -11.56 17.72 10.05
CA ASN A 26 -11.72 18.97 10.78
C ASN A 26 -12.47 20.05 9.96
N GLY A 27 -12.81 19.76 8.70
CA GLY A 27 -13.55 20.67 7.84
C GLY A 27 -13.23 20.50 6.36
N PRO A 28 -13.90 21.27 5.48
CA PRO A 28 -13.60 21.28 4.05
C PRO A 28 -12.28 22.00 3.79
N HIS A 29 -11.22 21.23 3.49
CA HIS A 29 -9.91 21.76 3.10
C HIS A 29 -9.62 21.47 1.63
N LEU A 30 -9.16 22.49 0.90
CA LEU A 30 -8.69 22.39 -0.48
C LEU A 30 -7.17 22.43 -0.51
N TRP A 31 -6.57 21.45 -1.18
CA TRP A 31 -5.13 21.36 -1.44
C TRP A 31 -4.91 21.45 -2.94
N PHE A 32 -4.13 22.44 -3.42
CA PHE A 32 -3.91 22.67 -4.86
C PHE A 32 -5.21 22.75 -5.69
N GLY A 33 -6.32 23.19 -5.08
CA GLY A 33 -7.64 23.27 -5.73
C GLY A 33 -8.46 21.97 -5.72
N ILE A 34 -7.94 20.87 -5.17
CA ILE A 34 -8.69 19.62 -4.98
C ILE A 34 -9.07 19.40 -3.50
N PRO A 35 -10.22 18.77 -3.20
CA PRO A 35 -10.56 18.37 -1.85
C PRO A 35 -9.47 17.51 -1.22
N SER A 36 -9.05 17.83 0.00
CA SER A 36 -7.96 17.13 0.68
C SER A 36 -8.24 15.63 0.85
N VAL A 37 -9.51 15.23 0.97
CA VAL A 37 -9.91 13.80 0.97
C VAL A 37 -9.41 13.08 -0.28
N LEU A 38 -9.50 13.69 -1.47
CA LEU A 38 -9.04 13.07 -2.71
C LEU A 38 -7.52 12.97 -2.76
N ALA A 39 -6.81 14.00 -2.27
CA ALA A 39 -5.35 13.99 -2.19
C ALA A 39 -4.84 12.85 -1.29
N TRP A 40 -5.46 12.68 -0.12
CA TRP A 40 -5.11 11.61 0.81
C TRP A 40 -5.53 10.22 0.33
N CYS A 41 -6.70 10.10 -0.30
CA CYS A 41 -7.10 8.84 -0.95
C CYS A 41 -6.07 8.44 -2.00
N LEU A 42 -5.68 9.36 -2.89
CA LEU A 42 -4.67 9.10 -3.91
C LEU A 42 -3.33 8.70 -3.30
N LEU A 43 -2.86 9.44 -2.29
CA LEU A 43 -1.61 9.15 -1.60
C LEU A 43 -1.60 7.72 -1.03
N TRP A 44 -2.66 7.35 -0.31
CA TRP A 44 -2.73 6.04 0.33
C TRP A 44 -2.98 4.90 -0.66
N THR A 45 -3.74 5.13 -1.72
CA THR A 45 -3.90 4.16 -2.81
C THR A 45 -2.57 3.89 -3.52
N VAL A 46 -1.84 4.93 -3.91
CA VAL A 46 -0.52 4.77 -4.53
C VAL A 46 0.45 4.07 -3.56
N GLY A 47 0.44 4.46 -2.30
CA GLY A 47 1.25 3.85 -1.26
C GLY A 47 0.98 2.35 -1.10
N THR A 48 -0.28 1.92 -1.03
CA THR A 48 -0.64 0.50 -0.91
C THR A 48 -0.34 -0.26 -2.19
N THR A 49 -0.58 0.30 -3.37
CA THR A 49 -0.22 -0.32 -4.65
C THR A 49 1.30 -0.55 -4.73
N VAL A 50 2.11 0.45 -4.37
CA VAL A 50 3.57 0.31 -4.37
C VAL A 50 4.03 -0.71 -3.32
N ALA A 51 3.42 -0.72 -2.13
CA ALA A 51 3.73 -1.71 -1.10
C ALA A 51 3.44 -3.14 -1.58
N LEU A 52 2.29 -3.36 -2.22
CA LEU A 52 1.93 -4.64 -2.81
C LEU A 52 2.89 -5.04 -3.95
N ALA A 53 3.19 -4.12 -4.86
CA ALA A 53 4.14 -4.37 -5.95
C ALA A 53 5.56 -4.68 -5.42
N ALA A 54 5.97 -4.08 -4.30
CA ALA A 54 7.24 -4.37 -3.65
C ALA A 54 7.24 -5.75 -3.01
N VAL A 55 6.15 -6.13 -2.32
CA VAL A 55 5.99 -7.50 -1.78
C VAL A 55 6.01 -8.51 -2.92
N ASP A 56 5.30 -8.23 -4.00
CA ASP A 56 5.22 -9.10 -5.17
C ASP A 56 6.62 -9.36 -5.74
N ARG A 57 7.37 -8.29 -6.02
CA ARG A 57 8.74 -8.43 -6.53
C ARG A 57 9.71 -9.07 -5.55
N LEU A 58 9.60 -8.84 -4.26
CA LEU A 58 10.56 -9.37 -3.29
C LEU A 58 10.27 -10.83 -2.91
N VAL A 59 9.02 -11.25 -2.93
CA VAL A 59 8.61 -12.61 -2.56
C VAL A 59 8.56 -13.53 -3.77
N PHE A 60 7.97 -13.08 -4.90
CA PHE A 60 7.81 -13.92 -6.08
C PHE A 60 9.05 -13.94 -6.98
N ALA A 61 9.88 -12.87 -7.03
CA ALA A 61 11.18 -12.97 -7.74
C ALA A 61 12.18 -13.92 -7.05
N GLY A 62 11.90 -14.32 -5.81
CA GLY A 62 12.67 -15.34 -5.07
C GLY A 62 12.11 -16.76 -5.19
N ARG A 63 11.01 -16.99 -5.93
CA ARG A 63 10.44 -18.31 -6.21
C ARG A 63 10.70 -18.71 -7.67
N PRO A 64 11.89 -19.24 -8.00
CA PRO A 64 12.06 -19.92 -9.29
C PRO A 64 11.39 -21.30 -9.21
N GLU A 65 10.48 -21.58 -10.15
CA GLU A 65 10.15 -22.92 -10.66
C GLU A 65 9.31 -23.89 -9.80
N GLU A 66 8.14 -23.48 -9.27
CA GLU A 66 7.11 -24.45 -8.81
C GLU A 66 5.81 -24.42 -9.64
N GLU A 67 5.66 -23.48 -10.57
CA GLU A 67 4.43 -23.31 -11.36
C GLU A 67 4.35 -24.26 -12.58
N ASP A 68 5.50 -24.75 -13.06
CA ASP A 68 5.56 -25.68 -14.20
C ASP A 68 5.22 -27.14 -13.82
N GLU A 69 5.32 -27.54 -12.54
CA GLU A 69 5.03 -28.91 -12.09
C GLU A 69 3.52 -29.16 -11.91
N VAL A 70 2.74 -28.14 -11.54
CA VAL A 70 1.27 -28.23 -11.39
C VAL A 70 0.54 -28.12 -12.73
N ALA A 71 1.13 -27.43 -13.71
CA ALA A 71 0.60 -27.40 -15.07
C ALA A 71 0.90 -28.68 -15.87
N ALA A 72 1.83 -29.52 -15.40
CA ALA A 72 2.25 -30.77 -16.02
C ALA A 72 1.73 -32.04 -15.31
N ALA A 73 1.00 -31.90 -14.18
CA ALA A 73 0.38 -32.98 -13.40
C ALA A 73 -1.14 -33.04 -13.62
#